data_AF-A0A961DE07-F1
#
_entry.id   AF-A0A961DE07-F1
#
_cell.length_a   1.000
_cell.length_b   1.000
_cell.length_c   1.000
_cell.angle_alpha   90.00
_cell.angle_beta   90.00
_cell.angle_gamma   90.00
#
_symmetry.space_group_name_H-M   'P 1'
#
loop_
_entity.id
_entity.type
_entity.pdbx_description
1 polymer ?
#
loop_
_entity_poly.entity_id
_entity_poly.type
_entity_poly.pdbx_seq_one_letter_code
_entity_poly.pdbx_strand_id
1 'polypeptide(L)'
;GWKSDARIRIQTDKSLIGTEWTATFNGEAIEATHDISEPYAVPYPSMLAKPEELRAWTIPAKRLREGKNSLEVTQRSGGVCSVLFVDLAIGQQP
;
A
#
# COMPACT_ATOMS: atom_id res chain seq x y z
N GLY A 1 -17.72 12.84 -2.24
CA GLY A 1 -16.51 12.70 -3.08
C GLY A 1 -15.25 13.04 -2.30
N TRP A 2 -14.25 12.16 -2.34
CA TRP A 2 -12.97 12.33 -1.64
C TRP A 2 -12.13 13.45 -2.28
N LYS A 3 -11.49 14.29 -1.45
CA LYS A 3 -10.78 15.50 -1.92
C LYS A 3 -9.26 15.33 -2.03
N SER A 4 -8.76 14.20 -1.58
CA SER A 4 -7.33 13.96 -1.39
C SER A 4 -7.03 12.50 -1.69
N ASP A 5 -5.84 12.28 -2.24
CA ASP A 5 -5.40 10.95 -2.62
C ASP A 5 -5.26 10.08 -1.37
N ALA A 6 -5.40 8.78 -1.60
CA ALA A 6 -5.18 7.77 -0.59
C ALA A 6 -3.86 7.06 -0.84
N ARG A 7 -3.31 6.47 0.22
CA ARG A 7 -2.16 5.58 0.16
C ARG A 7 -2.55 4.24 0.73
N ILE A 8 -2.16 3.19 0.02
CA ILE A 8 -2.25 1.82 0.50
C ILE A 8 -0.84 1.27 0.65
N ARG A 9 -0.57 0.58 1.76
CA ARG A 9 0.71 -0.07 2.00
C ARG A 9 0.48 -1.50 2.44
N ILE A 10 1.30 -2.40 1.93
CA ILE A 10 1.39 -3.77 2.41
C ILE A 10 2.70 -3.96 3.17
N GLN A 11 2.66 -4.86 4.14
CA GLN A 11 3.83 -5.45 4.77
C GLN A 11 3.87 -6.93 4.46
N THR A 12 5.05 -7.46 4.20
CA THR A 12 5.29 -8.89 4.01
C THR A 12 6.17 -9.49 5.09
N ASP A 13 6.12 -10.82 5.22
CA ASP A 13 6.96 -11.60 6.16
C ASP A 13 8.42 -11.74 5.73
N LYS A 14 8.75 -11.30 4.51
CA LYS A 14 10.07 -11.35 3.89
C LYS A 14 10.37 -10.06 3.16
N SER A 15 11.66 -9.85 2.86
CA SER A 15 12.11 -8.75 2.00
C SER A 15 11.50 -8.86 0.59
N LEU A 16 11.13 -7.70 0.05
CA LEU A 16 10.62 -7.49 -1.31
C LEU A 16 11.71 -7.08 -2.30
N ILE A 17 12.98 -7.00 -1.87
CA ILE A 17 14.10 -6.72 -2.76
C ILE A 17 14.17 -7.82 -3.83
N GLY A 18 14.25 -7.40 -5.10
CA GLY A 18 14.27 -8.33 -6.24
C GLY A 18 12.92 -9.00 -6.55
N THR A 19 11.83 -8.52 -5.95
CA THR A 19 10.46 -8.94 -6.30
C THR A 19 9.79 -7.88 -7.16
N GLU A 20 8.84 -8.30 -7.99
CA GLU A 20 8.02 -7.40 -8.79
C GLU A 20 6.56 -7.50 -8.36
N TRP A 21 5.94 -6.35 -8.09
CA TRP A 21 4.57 -6.26 -7.62
C TRP A 21 3.75 -5.28 -8.45
N THR A 22 2.55 -5.72 -8.84
CA THR A 22 1.53 -4.87 -9.46
C THR A 22 0.32 -4.76 -8.56
N ALA A 23 -0.38 -3.64 -8.62
CA ALA A 23 -1.63 -3.47 -7.89
C ALA A 23 -2.70 -2.85 -8.80
N THR A 24 -3.94 -3.28 -8.61
CA THR A 24 -5.11 -2.64 -9.19
C THR A 24 -6.08 -2.22 -8.10
N PHE A 25 -6.70 -1.06 -8.29
CA PHE A 25 -7.72 -0.53 -7.41
C PHE A 25 -9.00 -0.31 -8.23
N ASN A 26 -10.09 -0.93 -7.78
CA ASN A 26 -11.36 -0.94 -8.49
C ASN A 26 -11.26 -1.37 -9.97
N GLY A 27 -10.31 -2.26 -10.28
CA GLY A 27 -10.02 -2.78 -11.62
C GLY A 27 -9.02 -1.95 -12.43
N GLU A 28 -8.54 -0.82 -11.93
CA GLU A 28 -7.58 0.05 -12.62
C GLU A 28 -6.18 -0.04 -11.99
N ALA A 29 -5.13 -0.12 -12.80
CA ALA A 29 -3.75 -0.15 -12.32
C ALA A 29 -3.41 1.13 -11.51
N ILE A 30 -2.76 0.95 -10.37
CA ILE A 30 -2.25 2.03 -9.52
C ILE A 30 -0.73 1.99 -9.46
N GLU A 31 -0.10 3.16 -9.31
CA GLU A 31 1.35 3.30 -9.34
C GLU A 31 1.94 3.12 -7.94
N ALA A 32 3.06 2.40 -7.91
CA ALA A 32 3.83 2.26 -6.67
C ALA A 32 4.48 3.59 -6.31
N THR A 33 4.52 3.90 -5.03
CA THR A 33 5.21 5.06 -4.49
C THR A 33 6.42 4.65 -3.66
N HIS A 34 7.42 5.51 -3.58
CA HIS A 34 8.57 5.33 -2.70
C HIS A 34 8.26 5.76 -1.27
N ASP A 35 7.17 6.51 -1.08
CA ASP A 35 6.71 6.91 0.22
C ASP A 35 6.00 5.75 0.93
N ILE A 36 6.79 5.03 1.72
CA ILE A 36 6.36 3.92 2.57
C ILE A 36 6.22 4.35 4.04
N SER A 37 6.19 5.65 4.33
CA SER A 37 6.01 6.17 5.69
C SER A 37 4.70 5.68 6.31
N GLU A 38 4.65 5.63 7.64
CA GLU A 38 3.43 5.26 8.34
C GLU A 38 2.29 6.21 7.97
N PRO A 39 1.10 5.68 7.60
CA PRO A 39 -0.06 6.52 7.34
C PRO A 39 -0.68 7.14 8.60
N TYR A 40 -0.31 6.65 9.79
CA TYR A 40 -0.75 7.18 11.07
C TYR A 40 0.47 7.30 11.97
N ALA A 41 0.67 8.46 12.61
CA ALA A 41 1.66 8.60 13.66
C ALA A 41 1.28 7.70 14.83
N VAL A 42 1.96 6.57 15.01
CA VAL A 42 1.75 5.71 16.17
C VAL A 42 2.64 6.21 17.32
N PRO A 43 2.11 6.44 18.54
CA PRO A 43 2.90 6.91 19.68
C PRO A 43 3.77 5.82 20.32
N TYR A 44 3.80 4.62 19.74
CA TYR A 44 4.59 3.49 20.20
C TYR A 44 5.79 3.29 19.28
N PRO A 45 6.98 2.86 19.79
CA PRO A 45 8.12 2.56 18.94
C PRO A 45 7.70 1.57 17.84
N SER A 46 7.97 1.91 16.58
CA SER A 46 7.71 1.07 15.41
C SER A 46 8.22 -0.35 15.66
N MET A 47 7.30 -1.23 16.03
CA MET A 47 7.53 -2.66 16.07
C MET A 47 6.95 -3.17 14.75
N LEU A 48 7.80 -3.68 13.85
CA LEU A 48 7.59 -4.94 13.10
C LEU A 48 7.87 -4.95 11.59
N ALA A 49 8.25 -3.87 10.91
CA ALA A 49 8.61 -3.95 9.48
C ALA A 49 9.88 -3.16 9.15
N LYS A 50 10.77 -3.77 8.37
CA LYS A 50 11.88 -3.05 7.74
C LYS A 50 11.41 -2.39 6.45
N PRO A 51 12.05 -1.30 5.98
CA PRO A 51 11.71 -0.66 4.70
C PRO A 51 11.63 -1.65 3.53
N GLU A 52 12.52 -2.64 3.51
CA GLU A 52 12.56 -3.68 2.48
C GLU A 52 11.39 -4.69 2.55
N GLU A 53 10.61 -4.69 3.62
CA GLU A 53 9.42 -5.55 3.81
C GLU A 53 8.11 -4.79 3.48
N LEU A 54 8.22 -3.53 3.04
CA LEU A 54 7.09 -2.64 2.79
C LEU A 54 6.97 -2.27 1.30
N ARG A 55 5.73 -2.16 0.82
CA ARG A 55 5.42 -1.61 -0.50
C ARG A 55 4.15 -0.79 -0.45
N ALA A 56 4.17 0.38 -1.08
CA ALA A 56 3.03 1.29 -1.09
C ALA A 56 2.63 1.71 -2.50
N TRP A 57 1.37 2.11 -2.65
CA TRP A 57 0.80 2.67 -3.87
C TRP A 57 -0.07 3.87 -3.55
N THR A 58 -0.11 4.82 -4.48
CA THR A 58 -1.00 5.98 -4.41
C THR A 58 -2.30 5.66 -5.16
N ILE A 59 -3.42 5.96 -4.52
CA ILE A 59 -4.77 5.84 -5.09
C ILE A 59 -5.30 7.25 -5.30
N PRO A 60 -5.44 7.71 -6.56
CA PRO A 60 -6.05 9.00 -6.85
C PRO A 60 -7.44 9.14 -6.23
N ALA A 61 -7.75 10.28 -5.62
CA ALA A 61 -9.01 10.54 -4.92
C ALA A 61 -10.25 10.22 -5.78
N LYS A 62 -10.15 10.54 -7.07
CA LYS A 62 -11.20 10.30 -8.08
C LYS A 62 -11.54 8.82 -8.30
N ARG A 63 -10.67 7.90 -7.89
CA ARG A 63 -10.87 6.44 -8.01
C ARG A 63 -11.56 5.83 -6.79
N LEU A 64 -11.61 6.55 -5.68
CA LEU A 64 -12.33 6.13 -4.48
C LEU A 64 -13.83 6.26 -4.70
N ARG A 65 -14.56 5.20 -4.38
CA ARG A 65 -16.03 5.15 -4.48
C ARG A 65 -16.63 5.23 -3.08
N GLU A 66 -17.83 5.79 -3.00
CA GLU A 66 -18.66 5.63 -1.80
C GLU A 66 -19.09 4.16 -1.67
N GLY A 67 -18.98 3.59 -0.49
CA GLY A 67 -19.23 2.17 -0.26
C GLY A 67 -18.03 1.28 -0.60
N LYS A 68 -18.29 0.18 -1.33
CA LYS A 68 -17.30 -0.88 -1.54
C LYS A 68 -16.22 -0.46 -2.54
N ASN A 69 -14.96 -0.62 -2.13
CA ASN A 69 -13.79 -0.56 -2.98
C ASN A 69 -13.09 -1.93 -2.98
N SER A 70 -12.28 -2.19 -4.00
CA SER A 70 -11.52 -3.44 -4.12
C SER A 70 -10.06 -3.14 -4.45
N LEU A 71 -9.15 -3.75 -3.70
CA LEU A 71 -7.72 -3.77 -4.00
C LEU A 71 -7.35 -5.19 -4.41
N GLU A 72 -6.55 -5.30 -5.47
CA GLU A 72 -5.85 -6.52 -5.82
C GLU A 72 -4.35 -6.22 -5.90
N VAL A 73 -3.53 -7.04 -5.23
CA VAL A 73 -2.07 -7.00 -5.31
C VAL A 73 -1.57 -8.33 -5.84
N THR A 74 -0.61 -8.28 -6.76
CA THR A 74 -0.06 -9.48 -7.41
C THR A 74 1.45 -9.40 -7.43
N GLN A 75 2.10 -10.42 -6.89
CA GLN A 75 3.53 -10.64 -7.11
C GLN A 75 3.73 -11.31 -8.49
N ARG A 76 4.48 -10.65 -9.38
CA ARG A 76 4.79 -11.16 -10.74
C ARG A 76 6.02 -12.05 -10.75
N SER A 77 6.99 -11.76 -9.88
CA SER A 77 8.27 -12.48 -9.83
C SER A 77 8.93 -12.38 -8.44
N GLY A 78 9.93 -13.23 -8.19
CA GLY A 78 10.68 -13.30 -6.94
C GLY A 78 10.25 -14.44 -6.01
N GLY A 79 10.78 -14.45 -4.79
CA GLY A 79 10.48 -15.48 -3.79
C GLY A 79 9.09 -15.32 -3.18
N VAL A 80 8.39 -16.43 -2.93
CA VAL A 80 7.07 -16.44 -2.31
C VAL A 80 7.14 -15.85 -0.89
N CYS A 81 6.25 -14.91 -0.60
CA CYS A 81 6.06 -14.32 0.72
C CYS A 81 4.56 -14.19 1.07
N SER A 82 4.29 -13.94 2.34
CA SER A 82 2.94 -13.73 2.86
C SER A 82 2.73 -12.25 3.12
N VAL A 83 1.60 -11.71 2.68
CA VAL A 83 1.15 -10.38 3.13
C VAL A 83 0.65 -10.52 4.56
N LEU A 84 1.33 -9.84 5.49
CA LEU A 84 1.00 -9.86 6.92
C LEU A 84 0.00 -8.77 7.29
N PHE A 85 0.12 -7.61 6.63
CA PHE A 85 -0.66 -6.44 6.97
C PHE A 85 -0.94 -5.59 5.74
N VAL A 86 -2.08 -4.90 5.78
CA VAL A 86 -2.51 -3.92 4.78
C VAL A 86 -3.07 -2.71 5.52
N ASP A 87 -2.54 -1.52 5.26
CA ASP A 87 -3.16 -0.26 5.67
C ASP A 87 -3.72 0.50 4.47
N LEU A 88 -4.79 1.25 4.71
CA LEU A 88 -5.33 2.22 3.78
C LEU A 88 -5.53 3.52 4.56
N ALA A 89 -4.95 4.60 4.06
CA ALA A 89 -5.17 5.92 4.59
C ALA A 89 -5.65 6.88 3.51
N ILE A 90 -6.68 7.65 3.84
CA ILE A 90 -7.29 8.62 2.94
C ILE A 90 -7.03 10.01 3.50
N GLY A 91 -6.55 10.90 2.64
CA GLY A 91 -6.45 12.32 2.97
C GLY A 91 -5.24 12.74 3.77
N GLN A 92 -4.08 12.20 3.40
CA GLN A 92 -2.80 12.71 3.87
C GLN A 92 -2.55 14.09 3.23
N GLN A 93 -2.61 15.15 4.04
CA GLN A 93 -1.95 16.40 3.71
C GLN A 93 -0.44 16.23 3.98
N PRO A 94 0.44 16.80 3.13
CA PRO A 94 1.87 16.88 3.45
C PRO A 94 2.12 17.66 4.73
#